data_AF-A0A3M1Y8Q9-F1
#
_entry.id   AF-A0A3M1Y8Q9-F1
#
_cell.length_a   1.000
_cell.length_b   1.000
_cell.length_c   1.000
_cell.angle_alpha   90.00
_cell.angle_beta   90.00
_cell.angle_gamma   90.00
#
_symmetry.space_group_name_H-M   'P 1'
#
loop_
_entity.id
_entity.type
_entity.pdbx_description
1 polymer ?
#
loop_
_entity_poly.entity_id
_entity_poly.type
_entity_poly.pdbx_seq_one_letter_code
_entity_poly.pdbx_strand_id
1 'polypeptide(L)'
;MRWLLLICLLATACTVDQDATPVLLQELPTRVVLPSNTPSITPRPSRTATKTASPFPPTATLTPSITPTTIPLVEVIIAVEPIPQGYAIPPSAVRIFSLPPESVPLDAAVDLDEVINHVARVPIGCFDPISIGTLAPREAGSGYLDLPGNCPPVPEEGSEMGHIVVAVNWIQPGQVISPSMVMLRDYPHNLIPPDAITRLSDVIGRQVGMNILREQPIHSYHLMPDDAP
;
A
#
# COMPACT_ATOMS: atom_id res chain seq x y z
N MET A 1 -38.61 42.68 -19.14
CA MET A 1 -38.20 44.05 -19.53
C MET A 1 -37.07 44.48 -18.62
N ARG A 2 -35.88 44.70 -19.20
CA ARG A 2 -34.78 45.57 -18.74
C ARG A 2 -34.34 45.44 -17.28
N TRP A 3 -33.13 44.96 -17.07
CA TRP A 3 -32.03 45.79 -16.52
C TRP A 3 -30.71 45.17 -16.98
N LEU A 4 -30.12 45.87 -17.95
CA LEU A 4 -28.83 45.64 -18.61
C LEU A 4 -27.82 46.61 -17.99
N LEU A 5 -26.56 46.19 -17.94
CA LEU A 5 -25.31 47.01 -17.95
C LEU A 5 -24.96 47.87 -16.72
N LEU A 6 -23.86 47.49 -16.05
CA LEU A 6 -22.61 48.28 -15.88
C LEU A 6 -21.57 47.36 -15.20
N ILE A 7 -20.60 46.77 -15.92
CA ILE A 7 -19.27 47.32 -16.27
C ILE A 7 -18.44 47.74 -15.04
N CYS A 8 -17.48 46.90 -14.65
CA CYS A 8 -16.09 47.28 -14.35
C CYS A 8 -15.25 45.98 -14.19
N LEU A 9 -14.55 45.52 -15.23
CA LEU A 9 -13.13 45.84 -15.47
C LEU A 9 -12.27 45.56 -14.23
N LEU A 10 -11.77 44.32 -14.14
CA LEU A 10 -10.49 43.97 -13.53
C LEU A 10 -9.98 42.70 -14.21
N ALA A 11 -9.66 42.86 -15.49
CA ALA A 11 -8.75 41.97 -16.20
C ALA A 11 -7.32 42.37 -15.81
N THR A 12 -6.78 41.75 -14.76
CA THR A 12 -5.32 41.72 -14.53
C THR A 12 -4.77 40.50 -15.25
N ALA A 13 -4.43 40.71 -16.51
CA ALA A 13 -3.57 39.85 -17.29
C ALA A 13 -2.15 39.91 -16.70
N CYS A 14 -1.75 38.86 -15.98
CA CYS A 14 -0.34 38.57 -15.75
C CYS A 14 0.13 37.66 -16.89
N THR A 15 0.44 38.25 -18.04
CA THR A 15 1.25 37.59 -19.06
C THR A 15 2.70 37.62 -18.57
N VAL A 16 3.14 36.54 -17.92
CA VAL A 16 4.58 36.31 -17.71
C VAL A 16 5.15 35.88 -19.05
N ASP A 17 5.81 36.84 -19.69
CA ASP A 17 6.73 36.67 -20.79
C ASP A 17 7.87 35.76 -20.32
N GLN A 18 7.86 34.49 -20.74
CA GLN A 18 8.99 33.58 -20.54
C GLN A 18 9.64 33.35 -21.89
N ASP A 19 10.68 34.16 -22.11
CA ASP A 19 11.64 34.14 -23.19
C ASP A 19 12.16 32.71 -23.41
N ALA A 20 11.57 32.01 -24.39
CA ALA A 20 12.01 30.71 -24.83
C ALA A 20 13.27 30.90 -25.68
N THR A 21 14.43 30.94 -25.03
CA THR A 21 15.71 30.77 -25.70
C THR A 21 15.86 29.30 -26.10
N PRO A 22 15.99 28.96 -27.40
CA PRO A 22 16.33 27.60 -27.79
C PRO A 22 17.81 27.36 -27.48
N VAL A 23 18.09 26.71 -26.35
CA VAL A 23 19.41 26.16 -26.07
C VAL A 23 19.62 24.96 -26.99
N LEU A 24 20.44 25.17 -28.01
CA LEU A 24 20.91 24.14 -28.94
C LEU A 24 21.81 23.16 -28.15
N LEU A 25 21.21 22.08 -27.63
CA LEU A 25 21.94 21.00 -26.98
C LEU A 25 22.69 20.18 -28.04
N GLN A 26 23.98 20.44 -28.11
CA GLN A 26 24.96 19.72 -28.91
C GLN A 26 25.10 18.29 -28.35
N GLU A 27 24.55 17.29 -29.05
CA GLU A 27 24.71 15.88 -28.68
C GLU A 27 26.18 15.45 -28.83
N LEU A 28 26.85 15.22 -27.70
CA LEU A 28 28.11 14.48 -27.68
C LEU A 28 27.81 12.97 -27.59
N PRO A 29 28.40 12.13 -28.46
CA PRO A 29 28.25 10.68 -28.38
C PRO A 29 28.95 10.14 -27.13
N THR A 30 28.20 9.97 -26.05
CA THR A 30 28.70 9.34 -24.83
C THR A 30 28.69 7.83 -25.03
N ARG A 31 29.85 7.28 -25.38
CA ARG A 31 30.08 5.84 -25.49
C ARG A 31 30.12 5.24 -24.08
N VAL A 32 28.96 4.82 -23.56
CA VAL A 32 28.86 4.11 -22.29
C VAL A 32 29.34 2.67 -22.50
N VAL A 33 30.53 2.35 -21.99
CA VAL A 33 31.02 0.98 -21.88
C VAL A 33 30.52 0.44 -20.54
N LEU A 34 29.55 -0.47 -20.55
CA LEU A 34 29.16 -1.19 -19.34
C LEU A 34 30.16 -2.35 -19.08
N PRO A 35 30.67 -2.50 -17.84
CA PRO A 35 31.40 -3.69 -17.45
C PRO A 35 30.44 -4.89 -17.38
N SER A 36 30.68 -5.88 -18.24
CA SER A 36 29.97 -7.16 -18.24
C SER A 36 30.56 -8.05 -17.14
N ASN A 37 29.91 -8.06 -15.97
CA ASN A 37 30.22 -9.00 -14.91
C ASN A 37 29.30 -10.21 -15.04
N THR A 38 29.74 -11.21 -15.79
CA THR A 38 29.09 -12.52 -15.89
C THR A 38 29.46 -13.36 -14.67
N PRO A 39 28.54 -13.70 -13.74
CA PRO A 39 28.84 -14.67 -12.70
C PRO A 39 28.96 -16.07 -13.31
N SER A 40 30.14 -16.68 -13.18
CA SER A 40 30.39 -18.06 -13.55
C SER A 40 29.74 -19.00 -12.52
N ILE A 41 28.59 -19.59 -12.88
CA ILE A 41 27.92 -20.60 -12.05
C ILE A 41 28.69 -21.91 -12.24
N THR A 42 29.52 -22.26 -11.25
CA THR A 42 30.16 -23.58 -11.19
C THR A 42 29.13 -24.63 -10.76
N PRO A 43 28.86 -25.67 -11.57
CA PRO A 43 27.96 -26.75 -11.17
C PRO A 43 28.61 -27.58 -10.06
N ARG A 44 27.96 -27.61 -8.89
CA ARG A 44 28.31 -28.49 -7.77
C ARG A 44 27.79 -29.91 -8.09
N PRO A 45 28.63 -30.95 -8.07
CA PRO A 45 28.18 -32.31 -8.32
C PRO A 45 27.27 -32.82 -7.19
N SER A 46 26.11 -33.34 -7.58
CA SER A 46 25.20 -34.12 -6.73
C SER A 46 25.89 -35.37 -6.20
N ARG A 47 25.97 -35.49 -4.87
CA ARG A 47 26.37 -36.72 -4.20
C ARG A 47 25.14 -37.61 -4.02
N THR A 48 25.12 -38.70 -4.76
CA THR A 48 24.33 -39.90 -4.49
C THR A 48 24.77 -40.50 -3.14
N ALA A 49 23.83 -40.75 -2.22
CA ALA A 49 24.08 -41.57 -1.03
C ALA A 49 22.88 -42.49 -0.73
N THR A 50 23.05 -43.73 -1.18
CA THR A 50 22.86 -45.00 -0.46
C THR A 50 21.64 -45.17 0.45
N LYS A 51 20.70 -45.97 -0.06
CA LYS A 51 19.61 -46.65 0.65
C LYS A 51 20.21 -47.75 1.55
N THR A 52 20.33 -47.49 2.85
CA THR A 52 20.55 -48.53 3.87
C THR A 52 19.20 -48.89 4.47
N ALA A 53 18.75 -50.13 4.20
CA ALA A 53 17.60 -50.72 4.88
C ALA A 53 17.98 -51.03 6.33
N SER A 54 17.23 -50.49 7.30
CA SER A 54 17.36 -50.80 8.72
C SER A 54 16.08 -51.49 9.21
N PRO A 55 16.15 -52.46 10.15
CA PRO A 55 15.00 -53.27 10.58
C PRO A 55 14.08 -52.48 11.51
N PHE A 56 12.77 -52.61 11.30
CA PHE A 56 11.69 -52.01 12.08
C PHE A 56 11.64 -52.54 13.55
N PRO A 57 11.58 -51.66 14.57
CA PRO A 57 11.02 -51.98 15.88
C PRO A 57 9.50 -51.66 15.95
N PRO A 58 8.77 -52.23 16.93
CA PRO A 58 7.30 -52.25 16.94
C PRO A 58 6.65 -50.87 17.14
N THR A 59 5.56 -50.68 16.41
CA THR A 59 4.67 -49.51 16.39
C THR A 59 4.09 -49.19 17.76
N ALA A 60 4.60 -48.14 18.40
CA ALA A 60 3.88 -47.45 19.47
C ALA A 60 2.79 -46.58 18.84
N THR A 61 1.52 -46.84 19.17
CA THR A 61 0.39 -46.01 18.75
C THR A 61 0.42 -44.71 19.56
N LEU A 62 0.99 -43.65 18.99
CA LEU A 62 0.97 -42.32 19.56
C LEU A 62 -0.41 -41.69 19.32
N THR A 63 -1.17 -41.50 20.39
CA THR A 63 -2.37 -40.67 20.37
C THR A 63 -1.93 -39.23 20.10
N PRO A 64 -2.39 -38.54 19.03
CA PRO A 64 -2.02 -37.15 18.80
C PRO A 64 -2.64 -36.29 19.90
N SER A 65 -1.80 -35.75 20.78
CA SER A 65 -2.19 -34.68 21.70
C SER A 65 -2.41 -33.43 20.86
N ILE A 66 -3.67 -33.11 20.58
CA ILE A 66 -4.11 -31.84 20.00
C ILE A 66 -3.88 -30.73 21.02
N THR A 67 -2.66 -30.20 21.09
CA THR A 67 -2.38 -28.95 21.79
C THR A 67 -3.02 -27.82 20.97
N PRO A 68 -3.91 -26.99 21.55
CA PRO A 68 -4.44 -25.84 20.85
C PRO A 68 -3.28 -24.96 20.39
N THR A 69 -3.13 -24.80 19.08
CA THR A 69 -2.08 -23.97 18.51
C THR A 69 -2.51 -22.52 18.66
N THR A 70 -1.99 -21.84 19.69
CA THR A 70 -2.17 -20.39 19.84
C THR A 70 -1.54 -19.70 18.64
N ILE A 71 -2.36 -19.03 17.83
CA ILE A 71 -1.88 -18.21 16.71
C ILE A 71 -1.21 -16.98 17.34
N PRO A 72 0.09 -16.71 17.07
CA PRO A 72 0.73 -15.50 17.57
C PRO A 72 0.07 -14.28 16.91
N LEU A 73 -0.12 -13.20 17.66
CA LEU A 73 -0.61 -11.93 17.13
C LEU A 73 0.54 -10.91 17.11
N VAL A 74 0.52 -10.01 16.14
CA VAL A 74 1.50 -8.93 15.96
C VAL A 74 0.76 -7.60 16.10
N GLU A 75 1.31 -6.72 16.92
CA GLU A 75 0.79 -5.37 17.09
C GLU A 75 1.23 -4.49 15.91
N VAL A 76 0.27 -3.87 15.24
CA VAL A 76 0.50 -2.94 14.12
C VAL A 76 -0.35 -1.70 14.31
N ILE A 77 0.02 -0.62 13.64
CA ILE A 77 -0.76 0.62 13.66
C ILE A 77 -1.71 0.65 12.48
N ILE A 78 -2.98 0.87 12.78
CA ILE A 78 -4.05 1.05 11.78
C ILE A 78 -4.61 2.47 11.85
N ALA A 79 -5.15 2.94 10.74
CA ALA A 79 -5.92 4.17 10.67
C ALA A 79 -7.34 3.96 11.23
N VAL A 80 -7.78 4.81 12.15
CA VAL A 80 -9.16 4.86 12.69
C VAL A 80 -9.92 6.10 12.24
N GLU A 81 -9.28 6.95 11.44
CA GLU A 81 -9.88 8.04 10.67
C GLU A 81 -9.25 8.03 9.27
N PRO A 82 -9.98 8.36 8.20
CA PRO A 82 -9.40 8.43 6.86
C PRO A 82 -8.41 9.60 6.77
N ILE A 83 -7.21 9.35 6.27
CA ILE A 83 -6.12 10.32 6.21
C ILE A 83 -5.85 10.68 4.75
N PRO A 84 -6.18 11.91 4.31
CA PRO A 84 -5.89 12.34 2.94
C PRO A 84 -4.39 12.44 2.69
N GLN A 85 -4.01 12.31 1.41
CA GLN A 85 -2.64 12.56 0.99
C GLN A 85 -2.19 13.98 1.40
N GLY A 86 -0.97 14.07 1.92
CA GLY A 86 -0.31 15.30 2.35
C GLY A 86 -0.67 15.74 3.78
N TYR A 87 -1.61 15.07 4.45
CA TYR A 87 -2.03 15.44 5.80
C TYR A 87 -1.08 14.82 6.84
N ALA A 88 -0.81 15.60 7.89
CA ALA A 88 -0.13 15.10 9.08
C ALA A 88 -1.01 14.11 9.82
N ILE A 89 -0.44 13.03 10.34
CA ILE A 89 -1.19 11.98 11.03
C ILE A 89 -1.36 12.36 12.51
N PRO A 90 -2.57 12.75 12.96
CA PRO A 90 -2.77 13.05 14.37
C PRO A 90 -2.79 11.76 15.20
N PRO A 91 -2.43 11.82 16.50
CA PRO A 91 -2.49 10.67 17.39
C PRO A 91 -3.90 10.06 17.50
N SER A 92 -4.95 10.86 17.31
CA SER A 92 -6.35 10.40 17.35
C SER A 92 -6.76 9.57 16.13
N ALA A 93 -6.11 9.76 14.99
CA ALA A 93 -6.44 9.08 13.74
C ALA A 93 -5.86 7.66 13.63
N VAL A 94 -5.11 7.23 14.64
CA VAL A 94 -4.39 5.95 14.63
C VAL A 94 -4.58 5.18 15.92
N ARG A 95 -4.50 3.86 15.83
CA ARG A 95 -4.57 2.97 16.99
C ARG A 95 -3.72 1.73 16.75
N ILE A 96 -3.16 1.18 17.82
CA ILE A 96 -2.49 -0.11 17.81
C ILE A 96 -3.55 -1.23 17.78
N PHE A 97 -3.39 -2.18 16.88
CA PHE A 97 -4.26 -3.34 16.73
C PHE A 97 -3.44 -4.62 16.58
N SER A 98 -3.93 -5.73 17.13
CA SER A 98 -3.27 -7.03 17.04
C SER A 98 -3.79 -7.82 15.85
N LEU A 99 -2.94 -8.03 14.84
CA LEU A 99 -3.26 -8.80 13.63
C LEU A 99 -2.56 -10.15 13.61
N PRO A 100 -3.13 -11.16 12.93
CA PRO A 100 -2.39 -12.36 12.53
C PRO A 100 -1.19 -11.99 11.63
N PRO A 101 -0.03 -12.66 11.76
CA PRO A 101 1.18 -12.34 11.00
C PRO A 101 0.99 -12.31 9.48
N GLU A 102 0.12 -13.16 8.95
CA GLU A 102 -0.23 -13.23 7.53
C GLU A 102 -0.99 -11.99 7.03
N SER A 103 -1.70 -11.30 7.92
CA SER A 103 -2.44 -10.06 7.62
C SER A 103 -1.58 -8.82 7.67
N VAL A 104 -0.38 -8.91 8.26
CA VAL A 104 0.51 -7.77 8.48
C VAL A 104 1.30 -7.41 7.21
N PRO A 105 1.23 -6.15 6.72
CA PRO A 105 2.10 -5.66 5.67
C PRO A 105 3.59 -5.83 6.01
N LEU A 106 4.44 -6.00 4.99
CA LEU A 106 5.87 -6.27 5.21
C LEU A 106 6.59 -5.17 6.00
N ASP A 107 6.18 -3.92 5.83
CA ASP A 107 6.74 -2.71 6.44
C ASP A 107 5.70 -1.97 7.30
N ALA A 108 4.80 -2.72 7.94
CA ALA A 108 3.83 -2.16 8.87
C ALA A 108 4.52 -1.42 10.02
N ALA A 109 4.02 -0.24 10.35
CA ALA A 109 4.46 0.52 11.51
C ALA A 109 4.02 -0.21 12.78
N VAL A 110 4.96 -0.37 13.72
CA VAL A 110 4.74 -1.04 15.02
C VAL A 110 4.88 -0.06 16.20
N ASP A 111 5.41 1.15 15.95
CA ASP A 111 5.61 2.19 16.95
C ASP A 111 4.86 3.47 16.55
N LEU A 112 4.10 4.01 17.50
CA LEU A 112 3.23 5.17 17.29
C LEU A 112 4.05 6.44 17.02
N ASP A 113 5.24 6.53 17.60
CA ASP A 113 6.15 7.67 17.43
C ASP A 113 6.72 7.73 16.00
N GLU A 114 6.81 6.58 15.32
CA GLU A 114 7.18 6.49 13.91
C GLU A 114 6.07 7.00 12.98
N VAL A 115 4.84 7.19 13.47
CA VAL A 115 3.68 7.59 12.66
C VAL A 115 3.25 9.06 12.89
N ILE A 116 3.13 9.49 14.14
CA ILE A 116 2.52 10.79 14.53
C ILE A 116 3.27 12.03 13.99
N ASN A 117 4.57 11.87 13.66
CA ASN A 117 5.42 12.94 13.11
C ASN A 117 5.63 12.86 11.61
N HIS A 118 4.74 12.15 10.90
CA HIS A 118 4.80 12.00 9.45
C HIS A 118 3.54 12.55 8.78
N VAL A 119 3.65 12.71 7.46
CA VAL A 119 2.54 13.02 6.56
C VAL A 119 2.26 11.83 5.65
N ALA A 120 0.99 11.62 5.31
CA ALA A 120 0.59 10.57 4.40
C ALA A 120 1.03 10.88 2.95
N ARG A 121 1.78 9.99 2.31
CA ARG A 121 2.22 10.13 0.91
C ARG A 121 1.14 9.79 -0.10
N VAL A 122 0.19 8.97 0.32
CA VAL A 122 -0.99 8.51 -0.41
C VAL A 122 -2.18 8.57 0.55
N PRO A 123 -3.42 8.60 0.04
CA PRO A 123 -4.59 8.48 0.90
C PRO A 123 -4.57 7.16 1.66
N ILE A 124 -4.82 7.20 2.97
CA ILE A 124 -4.93 6.04 3.86
C ILE A 124 -6.40 5.91 4.27
N GLY A 125 -7.02 4.79 3.94
CA GLY A 125 -8.41 4.49 4.22
C GLY A 125 -8.67 4.10 5.67
N CYS A 126 -9.94 3.87 5.98
CA CYS A 126 -10.36 3.40 7.29
C CYS A 126 -9.90 1.97 7.55
N PHE A 127 -9.29 1.72 8.71
CA PHE A 127 -8.73 0.44 9.13
C PHE A 127 -7.54 -0.04 8.29
N ASP A 128 -7.02 0.80 7.40
CA ASP A 128 -5.82 0.48 6.66
C ASP A 128 -4.63 0.36 7.62
N PRO A 129 -3.80 -0.68 7.48
CA PRO A 129 -2.55 -0.74 8.18
C PRO A 129 -1.59 0.32 7.63
N ILE A 130 -0.96 1.06 8.53
CA ILE A 130 -0.01 2.11 8.16
C ILE A 130 1.35 1.45 7.91
N SER A 131 1.85 1.55 6.69
CA SER A 131 3.20 1.13 6.35
C SER A 131 4.16 2.30 6.30
N ILE A 132 5.41 2.09 6.71
CA ILE A 132 6.43 3.14 6.70
C ILE A 132 6.64 3.71 5.28
N GLY A 133 6.50 2.87 4.24
CA GLY A 133 6.55 3.32 2.85
C GLY A 133 5.49 4.36 2.47
N THR A 134 4.34 4.38 3.15
CA THR A 134 3.25 5.36 2.93
C THR A 134 3.47 6.69 3.64
N LEU A 135 4.55 6.82 4.42
CA LEU A 135 4.83 8.00 5.24
C LEU A 135 5.96 8.84 4.64
N ALA A 136 5.86 10.16 4.79
CA ALA A 136 6.95 11.10 4.53
C ALA A 136 7.20 11.97 5.77
N PRO A 137 8.44 12.42 6.00
CA PRO A 137 8.75 13.29 7.12
C PRO A 137 7.89 14.55 7.10
N ARG A 138 7.37 14.95 8.25
CA ARG A 138 6.62 16.19 8.41
C ARG A 138 7.55 17.37 8.65
N GLU A 139 7.22 18.53 8.08
CA GLU A 139 7.88 19.78 8.45
C GLU A 139 7.46 20.25 9.85
N ALA A 140 8.43 20.62 10.67
CA ALA A 140 8.17 21.08 12.03
C ALA A 140 7.23 22.30 12.04
N GLY A 141 6.16 22.24 12.84
CA GLY A 141 5.25 23.38 13.06
C GLY A 141 3.99 23.42 12.18
N SER A 142 3.77 22.45 11.29
CA SER A 142 2.62 22.48 10.35
C SER A 142 1.23 22.21 10.97
N GLY A 143 1.13 22.03 12.30
CA GLY A 143 -0.14 21.68 12.98
C GLY A 143 -0.76 20.35 12.51
N TYR A 144 -1.93 20.01 13.07
CA TYR A 144 -2.79 18.94 12.55
C TYR A 144 -4.00 19.61 11.90
N LEU A 145 -4.37 19.16 10.71
CA LEU A 145 -5.60 19.60 10.05
C LEU A 145 -6.74 18.68 10.48
N ASP A 146 -7.96 19.23 10.49
CA ASP A 146 -9.16 18.42 10.73
C ASP A 146 -9.32 17.39 9.60
N LEU A 147 -9.51 16.13 9.97
CA LEU A 147 -9.71 15.04 9.00
C LEU A 147 -11.16 15.03 8.49
N PRO A 148 -11.38 14.66 7.21
CA PRO A 148 -12.67 14.88 6.54
C PRO A 148 -13.79 13.91 6.93
N GLY A 149 -13.58 13.02 7.90
CA GLY A 149 -14.58 12.05 8.31
C GLY A 149 -14.16 11.18 9.47
N ASN A 150 -15.09 10.34 9.92
CA ASN A 150 -14.85 9.33 10.95
C ASN A 150 -14.99 7.95 10.32
N CYS A 151 -14.15 7.01 10.75
CA CYS A 151 -14.37 5.62 10.39
C CYS A 151 -15.59 5.04 11.11
N PRO A 152 -16.20 3.97 10.58
CA PRO A 152 -17.14 3.17 11.35
C PRO A 152 -16.50 2.75 12.69
N PRO A 153 -17.30 2.48 13.73
CA PRO A 153 -16.75 1.90 14.96
C PRO A 153 -16.13 0.53 14.65
N VAL A 154 -14.93 0.27 15.20
CA VAL A 154 -14.27 -1.04 15.10
C VAL A 154 -15.13 -2.06 15.84
N PRO A 155 -15.62 -3.13 15.19
CA PRO A 155 -16.33 -4.20 15.88
C PRO A 155 -15.38 -4.92 16.84
N GLU A 156 -15.78 -5.04 18.11
CA GLU A 156 -14.94 -5.60 19.19
C GLU A 156 -14.67 -7.10 19.04
N GLU A 157 -15.52 -7.82 18.29
CA GLU A 157 -15.43 -9.27 18.14
C GLU A 157 -15.61 -9.69 16.69
N GLY A 158 -14.65 -10.48 16.20
CA GLY A 158 -14.68 -11.08 14.87
C GLY A 158 -13.44 -11.92 14.66
N SER A 159 -13.59 -13.25 14.68
CA SER A 159 -12.50 -14.19 14.31
C SER A 159 -12.63 -14.69 12.88
N GLU A 160 -13.62 -14.21 12.13
CA GLU A 160 -13.76 -14.55 10.73
C GLU A 160 -12.67 -13.83 9.92
N MET A 161 -11.96 -14.60 9.09
CA MET A 161 -10.97 -14.07 8.16
C MET A 161 -11.64 -13.88 6.80
N GLY A 162 -11.48 -12.71 6.20
CA GLY A 162 -11.76 -12.46 4.79
C GLY A 162 -10.47 -12.22 4.01
N HIS A 163 -10.61 -11.69 2.80
CA HIS A 163 -9.48 -11.31 1.98
C HIS A 163 -9.64 -9.89 1.45
N ILE A 164 -8.53 -9.17 1.38
CA ILE A 164 -8.43 -7.88 0.69
C ILE A 164 -7.42 -7.99 -0.45
N VAL A 165 -7.62 -7.19 -1.50
CA VAL A 165 -6.66 -7.06 -2.59
C VAL A 165 -5.63 -6.02 -2.18
N VAL A 166 -4.35 -6.39 -2.17
CA VAL A 166 -3.23 -5.49 -1.89
C VAL A 166 -2.31 -5.37 -3.10
N ALA A 167 -1.66 -4.21 -3.24
CA ALA A 167 -0.65 -3.99 -4.26
C ALA A 167 0.67 -4.67 -3.88
N VAL A 168 1.24 -5.46 -4.79
CA VAL A 168 2.54 -6.13 -4.60
C VAL A 168 3.71 -5.18 -4.87
N ASN A 169 3.51 -4.20 -5.76
CA ASN A 169 4.49 -3.20 -6.15
C ASN A 169 3.81 -1.83 -6.24
N TRP A 170 4.58 -0.76 -6.44
CA TRP A 170 4.02 0.56 -6.74
C TRP A 170 3.29 0.53 -8.09
N ILE A 171 2.03 0.98 -8.09
CA ILE A 171 1.19 1.12 -9.29
C ILE A 171 0.95 2.60 -9.53
N GLN A 172 1.23 3.05 -10.75
CA GLN A 172 1.15 4.45 -11.13
C GLN A 172 -0.25 4.83 -11.67
N PRO A 173 -0.66 6.10 -11.57
CA PRO A 173 -1.84 6.61 -12.25
C PRO A 173 -1.80 6.32 -13.75
N GLY A 174 -2.93 5.93 -14.32
CA GLY A 174 -3.08 5.55 -15.72
C GLY A 174 -2.61 4.12 -16.04
N GLN A 175 -2.01 3.40 -15.10
CA GLN A 175 -1.58 2.03 -15.32
C GLN A 175 -2.76 1.05 -15.24
N VAL A 176 -2.80 0.08 -16.16
CA VAL A 176 -3.73 -1.05 -16.09
C VAL A 176 -3.18 -2.12 -15.16
N ILE A 177 -4.00 -2.56 -14.21
CA ILE A 177 -3.56 -3.53 -13.19
C ILE A 177 -3.45 -4.93 -13.81
N SER A 178 -2.25 -5.48 -13.80
CA SER A 178 -2.01 -6.87 -14.19
C SER A 178 -2.12 -7.82 -12.99
N PRO A 179 -2.36 -9.14 -13.22
CA PRO A 179 -2.41 -10.12 -12.13
C PRO A 179 -1.13 -10.19 -11.28
N SER A 180 0.03 -9.79 -11.80
CA SER A 180 1.30 -9.81 -11.07
C SER A 180 1.54 -8.56 -10.20
N MET A 181 0.67 -7.56 -10.28
CA MET A 181 0.77 -6.32 -9.50
C MET A 181 -0.03 -6.37 -8.20
N VAL A 182 -0.89 -7.37 -8.04
CA VAL A 182 -1.83 -7.48 -6.93
C VAL A 182 -1.85 -8.90 -6.38
N MET A 183 -2.22 -9.03 -5.12
CA MET A 183 -2.45 -10.33 -4.50
C MET A 183 -3.60 -10.25 -3.49
N LEU A 184 -4.18 -11.40 -3.15
CA LEU A 184 -5.08 -11.50 -2.00
C LEU A 184 -4.26 -11.66 -0.74
N ARG A 185 -4.69 -10.96 0.31
CA ARG A 185 -4.13 -11.07 1.65
C ARG A 185 -5.26 -11.37 2.62
N ASP A 186 -5.03 -12.34 3.50
CA ASP A 186 -5.96 -12.70 4.57
C ASP A 186 -6.06 -11.53 5.54
N TYR A 187 -7.28 -11.18 5.94
CA TYR A 187 -7.53 -10.00 6.78
C TYR A 187 -8.72 -10.24 7.71
N PRO A 188 -8.68 -9.82 8.98
CA PRO A 188 -9.83 -9.95 9.87
C PRO A 188 -11.05 -9.25 9.30
N HIS A 189 -12.17 -9.97 9.20
CA HIS A 189 -13.38 -9.52 8.52
C HIS A 189 -13.93 -8.21 9.10
N ASN A 190 -13.82 -8.04 10.43
CA ASN A 190 -14.25 -6.84 11.14
C ASN A 190 -13.38 -5.59 10.86
N LEU A 191 -12.21 -5.76 10.25
CA LEU A 191 -11.30 -4.68 9.92
C LEU A 191 -11.19 -4.46 8.41
N ILE A 192 -11.90 -5.22 7.58
CA ILE A 192 -11.88 -4.99 6.13
C ILE A 192 -12.33 -3.54 5.89
N PRO A 193 -11.50 -2.70 5.26
CA PRO A 193 -11.88 -1.33 4.96
C PRO A 193 -13.19 -1.32 4.16
N PRO A 194 -14.14 -0.43 4.47
CA PRO A 194 -15.50 -0.48 3.92
C PRO A 194 -15.57 -0.38 2.38
N ASP A 195 -14.51 0.13 1.76
CA ASP A 195 -14.37 0.36 0.33
C ASP A 195 -13.17 -0.40 -0.29
N ALA A 196 -12.53 -1.27 0.48
CA ALA A 196 -11.50 -2.18 -0.02
C ALA A 196 -12.10 -3.22 -0.97
N ILE A 197 -11.37 -3.49 -2.05
CA ILE A 197 -11.73 -4.54 -2.98
C ILE A 197 -11.32 -5.90 -2.40
N THR A 198 -12.24 -6.86 -2.42
CA THR A 198 -12.05 -8.20 -1.79
C THR A 198 -11.85 -9.32 -2.81
N ARG A 199 -11.89 -9.01 -4.11
CA ARG A 199 -11.75 -9.99 -5.21
C ARG A 199 -10.81 -9.49 -6.30
N LEU A 200 -9.94 -10.38 -6.80
CA LEU A 200 -9.01 -10.04 -7.87
C LEU A 200 -9.70 -9.70 -9.21
N SER A 201 -10.85 -10.33 -9.48
CA SER A 201 -11.65 -10.08 -10.69
C SER A 201 -12.10 -8.63 -10.83
N ASP A 202 -12.24 -7.94 -9.71
CA ASP A 202 -12.83 -6.60 -9.65
C ASP A 202 -11.75 -5.51 -9.83
N VAL A 203 -10.48 -5.92 -9.93
CA VAL A 203 -9.31 -5.03 -10.01
C VAL A 203 -8.49 -5.30 -11.28
N ILE A 204 -8.30 -6.56 -11.65
CA ILE A 204 -7.48 -6.93 -12.82
C ILE A 204 -8.08 -6.35 -14.10
N GLY A 205 -7.25 -5.66 -14.88
CA GLY A 205 -7.66 -5.00 -16.12
C GLY A 205 -8.24 -3.60 -15.91
N ARG A 206 -8.45 -3.15 -14.66
CA ARG A 206 -8.89 -1.78 -14.40
C ARG A 206 -7.70 -0.81 -14.42
N GLN A 207 -7.97 0.44 -14.78
CA GLN A 207 -6.99 1.51 -14.78
C GLN A 207 -6.97 2.25 -13.45
N VAL A 208 -5.79 2.59 -12.97
CA VAL A 208 -5.59 3.29 -11.70
C VAL A 208 -5.69 4.81 -11.86
N GLY A 209 -6.39 5.49 -10.96
CA GLY A 209 -6.54 6.95 -10.95
C GLY A 209 -5.47 7.70 -10.15
N MET A 210 -4.79 7.05 -9.21
CA MET A 210 -3.81 7.67 -8.30
C MET A 210 -2.67 6.71 -7.91
N ASN A 211 -1.61 7.19 -7.27
CA ASN A 211 -0.53 6.29 -6.84
C ASN A 211 -1.05 5.29 -5.80
N ILE A 212 -0.77 3.99 -6.02
CA ILE A 212 -0.99 2.92 -5.03
C ILE A 212 0.37 2.36 -4.66
N LEU A 213 0.78 2.50 -3.40
CA LEU A 213 2.08 2.04 -2.94
C LEU A 213 2.07 0.53 -2.66
N ARG A 214 3.27 -0.05 -2.59
CA ARG A 214 3.45 -1.45 -2.26
C ARG A 214 2.85 -1.77 -0.88
N GLU A 215 2.24 -2.94 -0.76
CA GLU A 215 1.45 -3.46 0.38
C GLU A 215 0.21 -2.64 0.75
N GLN A 216 -0.14 -1.60 -0.01
CA GLN A 216 -1.35 -0.82 0.25
C GLN A 216 -2.59 -1.61 -0.19
N PRO A 217 -3.67 -1.65 0.62
CA PRO A 217 -4.97 -2.12 0.17
C PRO A 217 -5.48 -1.35 -1.05
N ILE A 218 -6.17 -2.03 -1.95
CA ILE A 218 -6.78 -1.40 -3.12
C ILE A 218 -8.23 -1.06 -2.80
N HIS A 219 -8.55 0.22 -2.85
CA HIS A 219 -9.90 0.75 -2.64
C HIS A 219 -10.57 1.09 -3.96
N SER A 220 -11.89 1.16 -3.96
CA SER A 220 -12.67 1.58 -5.12
C SER A 220 -12.26 2.97 -5.65
N TYR A 221 -11.93 3.92 -4.76
CA TYR A 221 -11.48 5.27 -5.15
C TYR A 221 -10.08 5.33 -5.78
N HIS A 222 -9.29 4.25 -5.68
CA HIS A 222 -8.02 4.16 -6.39
C HIS A 222 -8.20 3.93 -7.89
N LEU A 223 -9.36 3.44 -8.32
CA LEU A 223 -9.62 2.98 -9.67
C LEU A 223 -10.35 4.07 -10.46
N MET A 224 -10.02 4.21 -11.74
CA MET A 224 -10.79 5.08 -12.63
C MET A 224 -12.22 4.54 -12.79
N PRO A 225 -13.23 5.43 -12.92
CA PRO A 225 -14.57 5.02 -13.29
C PRO A 225 -14.55 4.24 -14.62
N ASP A 226 -15.38 3.22 -14.76
CA ASP A 226 -15.41 2.39 -15.98
C ASP A 226 -15.84 3.17 -17.23
N ASP A 227 -16.46 4.35 -17.03
CA ASP A 227 -16.93 5.25 -18.08
C ASP A 227 -15.97 6.44 -18.35
N ALA A 228 -14.73 6.38 -17.87
CA ALA A 228 -13.74 7.42 -18.18
C ALA A 228 -13.38 7.38 -19.69
N PRO A 229 -13.58 8.48 -20.44
CA PRO A 229 -13.37 8.54 -21.89
C PRO A 229 -11.90 8.46 -22.31
#